data_AF-A0A925RJ71-F1
#
_entry.id   AF-A0A925RJ71-F1
#
_cell.length_a   1.000
_cell.length_b   1.000
_cell.length_c   1.000
_cell.angle_alpha   90.00
_cell.angle_beta   90.00
_cell.angle_gamma   90.00
#
_symmetry.space_group_name_H-M   'P 1'
#
loop_
_entity.id
_entity.type
_entity.pdbx_description
1 polymer ?
#
loop_
_entity_poly.entity_id
_entity_poly.type
_entity_poly.pdbx_seq_one_letter_code
_entity_poly.pdbx_strand_id
1 'polypeptide(L)'
;MVVQTDIYTLNLPWDEIPLSLLGDNQKLHFRQHAQISRHTTGEVLWSSQTPGSQLLLLAGNVRLVQEKGTSALEPGKSVLLKPGNWLGD
;
A
#
# COMPACT_ATOMS: atom_id res chain seq x y z
N MET A 1 -2.57 -5.87 -27.02
CA MET A 1 -3.90 -5.48 -26.49
C MET A 1 -3.62 -4.83 -25.14
N VAL A 2 -3.47 -3.50 -25.11
CA VAL A 2 -3.20 -2.77 -23.87
C VAL A 2 -4.53 -2.70 -23.14
N VAL A 3 -4.64 -3.39 -22.01
CA VAL A 3 -5.82 -3.27 -21.15
C VAL A 3 -5.76 -1.87 -20.58
N GLN A 4 -6.49 -0.95 -21.21
CA GLN A 4 -6.76 0.38 -20.70
C GLN A 4 -7.66 0.18 -19.48
N THR A 5 -7.02 -0.15 -18.36
CA THR A 5 -7.68 -0.26 -17.08
C THR A 5 -8.06 1.17 -16.73
N ASP A 6 -9.35 1.47 -16.78
CA ASP A 6 -9.91 2.78 -16.46
C ASP A 6 -9.49 3.21 -15.04
N ILE A 7 -8.35 3.89 -14.94
CA ILE A 7 -7.79 4.46 -13.70
C ILE A 7 -8.79 5.47 -13.09
N TYR A 8 -9.77 5.93 -13.87
CA TYR A 8 -10.86 6.81 -13.47
C TYR A 8 -11.84 6.20 -12.45
N THR A 9 -11.86 4.88 -12.25
CA THR A 9 -12.78 4.24 -11.28
C THR A 9 -12.12 3.80 -9.96
N LEU A 10 -10.84 4.14 -9.77
CA LEU A 10 -10.24 4.05 -8.45
C LEU A 10 -10.75 5.23 -7.61
N ASN A 11 -11.64 4.94 -6.64
CA ASN A 11 -11.98 5.86 -5.56
C ASN A 11 -10.76 6.05 -4.63
N LEU A 12 -9.70 6.67 -5.15
CA LEU A 12 -8.57 7.10 -4.36
C LEU A 12 -9.02 8.27 -3.48
N PRO A 13 -8.62 8.29 -2.20
CA PRO A 13 -8.98 9.35 -1.28
C PRO A 13 -8.15 10.61 -1.56
N TRP A 14 -8.43 11.29 -2.68
CA TRP A 14 -7.71 12.50 -3.12
C TRP A 14 -7.81 13.66 -2.11
N ASP A 15 -8.84 13.63 -1.27
CA ASP A 15 -9.10 14.61 -0.22
C ASP A 15 -8.44 14.24 1.13
N GLU A 16 -7.81 13.06 1.23
CA GLU A 16 -7.12 12.62 2.45
C GLU A 16 -5.59 12.65 2.29
N ILE A 17 -4.89 12.87 3.40
CA ILE A 17 -3.43 12.80 3.46
C ILE A 17 -3.01 11.36 3.17
N PRO A 18 -1.94 11.13 2.37
CA PRO A 18 -1.02 12.11 1.79
C PRO A 18 -1.39 12.61 0.39
N LEU A 19 -2.43 12.07 -0.25
CA LEU A 19 -2.78 12.42 -1.64
C LEU A 19 -3.30 13.86 -1.78
N SER A 20 -3.94 14.38 -0.73
CA SER A 20 -4.41 15.77 -0.70
C SER A 20 -3.27 16.80 -0.71
N LEU A 21 -2.05 16.40 -0.33
CA LEU A 21 -0.87 17.26 -0.34
C LEU A 21 -0.20 17.35 -1.72
N LEU A 22 -0.61 16.52 -2.68
CA LEU A 22 -0.06 16.53 -4.03
C LEU A 22 -0.66 17.67 -4.85
N GLY A 23 0.18 18.45 -5.54
CA GLY A 23 -0.27 19.40 -6.57
C GLY A 23 -0.82 18.69 -7.80
N ASP A 24 -1.51 19.41 -8.70
CA ASP A 24 -2.19 18.81 -9.85
C ASP A 24 -1.27 17.96 -10.74
N ASN A 25 -0.06 18.44 -11.01
CA ASN A 25 0.94 17.68 -11.78
C ASN A 25 1.40 16.41 -11.07
N GLN A 26 1.51 16.43 -9.73
CA GLN A 26 1.88 15.26 -8.93
C GLN A 26 0.74 14.26 -8.86
N LYS A 27 -0.51 14.72 -8.75
CA LYS A 27 -1.71 13.89 -8.83
C LYS A 27 -1.83 13.22 -10.20
N LEU A 28 -1.56 13.96 -11.28
CA LEU A 28 -1.53 13.42 -12.64
C LEU A 28 -0.43 12.35 -12.79
N HIS A 29 0.78 12.66 -12.31
CA HIS A 29 1.90 11.72 -12.35
C HIS A 29 1.59 10.43 -11.57
N PHE A 30 1.01 10.56 -10.37
CA PHE A 30 0.58 9.42 -9.56
C PHE A 30 -0.43 8.56 -10.32
N ARG A 31 -1.47 9.17 -10.93
CA ARG A 31 -2.47 8.43 -11.71
C ARG A 31 -1.86 7.68 -12.89
N GLN A 32 -0.84 8.25 -13.54
CA GLN A 32 -0.22 7.62 -14.71
C GLN A 32 0.71 6.45 -14.37
N HIS A 33 1.35 6.48 -13.19
CA HIS A 33 2.38 5.50 -12.82
C HIS A 33 1.94 4.51 -11.75
N ALA A 34 0.87 4.80 -11.00
CA ALA A 34 0.34 3.89 -10.00
C ALA A 34 -0.20 2.62 -10.67
N GLN A 35 0.16 1.47 -10.11
CA GLN A 35 -0.31 0.17 -10.56
C GLN A 35 -1.26 -0.42 -9.53
N ILE A 36 -2.34 -1.04 -10.01
CA ILE A 36 -3.27 -1.79 -9.17
C ILE A 36 -2.86 -3.24 -9.19
N SER A 37 -2.57 -3.79 -8.02
CA SER A 37 -2.37 -5.22 -7.80
C SER A 37 -3.45 -5.78 -6.87
N ARG A 38 -3.76 -7.07 -7.05
CA ARG A 38 -4.65 -7.83 -6.15
C ARG A 38 -3.83 -8.96 -5.56
N HIS A 39 -3.99 -9.15 -4.26
CA HIS A 39 -3.22 -10.13 -3.50
C HIS A 39 -4.14 -11.06 -2.74
N THR A 40 -3.62 -12.22 -2.40
CA THR A 40 -4.35 -13.24 -1.63
C THR A 40 -3.91 -13.27 -0.18
N THR A 41 -4.73 -13.84 0.70
CA THR A 41 -4.39 -13.96 2.11
C THR A 41 -3.14 -14.83 2.30
N GLY A 42 -2.18 -14.34 3.08
CA GLY A 42 -0.92 -15.03 3.37
C GLY A 42 0.24 -14.59 2.47
N GLU A 43 -0.01 -13.79 1.44
CA GLU A 43 1.01 -13.22 0.58
C GLU A 43 1.79 -12.09 1.30
N VAL A 44 3.11 -12.06 1.12
CA VAL A 44 3.96 -10.99 1.65
C VAL A 44 3.96 -9.85 0.63
N LEU A 45 3.32 -8.74 0.98
CA LEU A 45 3.19 -7.57 0.10
C LEU A 45 4.45 -6.70 0.09
N TRP A 46 5.12 -6.60 1.24
CA TRP A 46 6.32 -5.79 1.44
C TRP A 46 7.11 -6.33 2.65
N SER A 47 8.42 -6.16 2.62
CA SER A 47 9.31 -6.50 3.74
C SER A 47 10.54 -5.60 3.73
N SER A 48 11.18 -5.44 4.89
CA SER A 48 12.46 -4.72 5.01
C SER A 48 13.57 -5.32 4.13
N GLN A 49 13.45 -6.59 3.74
CA GLN A 49 14.40 -7.29 2.87
C GLN A 49 14.15 -6.99 1.38
N THR A 50 12.99 -6.44 1.05
CA THR A 50 12.55 -6.10 -0.31
C THR A 50 12.02 -4.66 -0.36
N PRO A 51 12.89 -3.65 -0.18
CA PRO A 51 12.49 -2.23 -0.19
C PRO A 51 12.23 -1.71 -1.62
N GLY A 52 11.71 -0.48 -1.73
CA GLY A 52 11.52 0.23 -3.00
C GLY A 52 10.10 0.17 -3.54
N SER A 53 9.11 0.06 -2.65
CA SER A 53 7.70 0.01 -3.00
C SER A 53 6.86 0.62 -1.90
N GLN A 54 6.05 1.61 -2.28
CA GLN A 54 4.99 2.18 -1.45
C GLN A 54 3.63 1.69 -1.93
N LEU A 55 2.84 1.18 -1.00
CA LEU A 55 1.55 0.55 -1.27
C LEU A 55 0.46 1.26 -0.47
N LEU A 56 -0.61 1.64 -1.16
CA LEU A 56 -1.85 2.12 -0.57
C LEU A 56 -2.86 0.98 -0.48
N LEU A 57 -3.35 0.69 0.72
CA LEU A 57 -4.40 -0.30 0.89
C LEU A 57 -5.76 0.26 0.45
N LEU A 58 -6.32 -0.27 -0.63
CA LEU A 58 -7.63 0.16 -1.16
C LEU A 58 -8.80 -0.65 -0.59
N ALA A 59 -8.58 -1.93 -0.28
CA ALA A 59 -9.61 -2.83 0.23
C ALA A 59 -8.98 -4.00 0.99
N GLY A 60 -9.74 -4.58 1.93
CA GLY A 60 -9.30 -5.71 2.74
C GLY A 60 -8.51 -5.29 3.99
N ASN A 61 -7.81 -6.24 4.60
CA ASN A 61 -6.98 -6.01 5.78
C ASN A 61 -5.58 -6.56 5.53
N VAL A 62 -4.56 -5.80 5.93
CA VAL A 62 -3.16 -6.22 5.85
C VAL A 62 -2.58 -6.24 7.26
N ARG A 63 -1.85 -7.30 7.59
CA ARG A 63 -1.15 -7.40 8.88
C ARG A 63 0.30 -6.99 8.69
N LEU A 64 0.69 -5.87 9.29
CA LEU A 64 2.08 -5.51 9.44
C LEU A 64 2.65 -6.27 10.65
N VAL A 65 3.72 -7.03 10.44
CA VAL A 65 4.40 -7.78 11.49
C VAL A 65 5.78 -7.17 11.67
N GLN A 66 6.05 -6.62 12.86
CA GLN A 66 7.40 -6.12 13.17
C GLN A 66 8.31 -7.31 13.45
N GLU A 67 9.49 -7.33 12.83
CA GLU A 67 10.52 -8.28 13.21
C GLU A 67 10.88 -8.08 14.69
N LYS A 68 10.93 -9.17 15.45
CA LYS A 68 11.33 -9.10 16.86
C LYS A 68 12.83 -8.95 16.97
N GLY A 69 13.26 -8.21 17.99
CA GLY A 69 14.58 -8.44 18.58
C GLY A 69 14.70 -9.90 19.02
N THR A 70 15.65 -10.61 18.43
CA THR A 70 16.43 -11.82 18.82
C THR A 70 15.85 -12.94 19.71
N SER A 71 14.61 -12.91 20.18
CA SER A 71 14.04 -13.94 21.07
C SER A 71 12.80 -14.60 20.48
N ALA A 72 12.90 -15.92 20.32
CA ALA A 72 11.92 -16.82 19.69
C ALA A 72 10.60 -16.99 20.46
N LEU A 73 10.46 -16.43 21.66
CA LEU A 73 9.38 -16.79 22.60
C LEU A 73 8.25 -15.77 22.74
N GLU A 74 8.25 -14.71 21.94
CA GLU A 74 7.04 -13.87 21.82
C GLU A 74 6.77 -13.62 20.34
N PRO A 75 5.57 -13.27 19.90
CA PRO A 75 5.33 -12.79 18.55
C PRO A 75 5.73 -11.32 18.45
N GLY A 76 6.20 -10.86 17.29
CA GLY A 76 6.43 -9.43 17.07
C GLY A 76 5.12 -8.67 17.18
N LYS A 77 5.18 -7.41 17.61
CA LYS A 77 3.99 -6.57 17.63
C LYS A 77 3.42 -6.52 16.22
N SER A 78 2.16 -6.90 16.08
CA SER A 78 1.45 -6.83 14.81
C SER A 78 0.42 -5.73 14.85
N VAL A 79 0.29 -5.02 13.73
CA VAL A 79 -0.67 -3.95 13.54
C VAL A 79 -1.54 -4.32 12.35
N LEU A 80 -2.86 -4.22 12.51
CA LEU A 80 -3.81 -4.41 11.43
C LEU A 80 -4.00 -3.09 10.70
N LEU A 81 -3.59 -3.05 9.43
CA LEU A 81 -3.79 -1.92 8.54
C LEU A 81 -5.16 -2.05 7.86
N LYS A 82 -5.84 -0.91 7.75
CA LYS A 82 -7.16 -0.76 7.14
C LYS A 82 -7.06 -0.03 5.80
N PRO A 83 -8.09 -0.09 4.95
CA PRO A 83 -8.14 0.72 3.74
C PRO A 83 -7.87 2.21 4.04
N GLY A 84 -7.10 2.86 3.18
CA GLY A 84 -6.57 4.21 3.39
C GLY A 84 -5.22 4.26 4.11
N ASN A 85 -4.76 3.16 4.73
CA ASN A 85 -3.42 3.10 5.29
C ASN A 85 -2.37 2.82 4.22
N TRP A 86 -1.20 3.42 4.42
CA TRP A 86 -0.01 3.24 3.60
C TRP A 86 0.97 2.28 4.29
N LEU A 87 1.70 1.50 3.50
CA LEU A 87 2.82 0.67 3.95
C LEU A 87 3.91 0.65 2.87
N GLY A 88 5.14 0.35 3.28
CA GLY A 88 6.30 0.46 2.39
C GLY A 88 7.40 1.30 3.02
N ASP A 89 8.47 1.55 2.24
CA ASP A 89 9.55 2.46 2.64
C ASP A 89 9.09 3.90 2.88
#